data_AF-A0A936DMQ5-F1
#
_entry.id   AF-A0A936DMQ5-F1
#
_cell.length_a   1.000
_cell.length_b   1.000
_cell.length_c   1.000
_cell.angle_alpha   90.00
_cell.angle_beta   90.00
_cell.angle_gamma   90.00
#
_symmetry.space_group_name_H-M   'P 1'
#
loop_
_entity.id
_entity.type
_entity.pdbx_description
1 polymer ?
#
loop_
_entity_poly.entity_id
_entity_poly.type
_entity_poly.pdbx_seq_one_letter_code
_entity_poly.pdbx_strand_id
1 'polypeptide(L)'
;MLKLYSGPFGKSEVLHLLRRTMFGVSKADLHFFMSKTLSESLDILINTKPTTPNPPLRTYYNNTDPSKDTFDKINNNGTIETIVNWGETWVDKPVQTNFLASSNSARRLNLKQWWTGLQIHQDRSVYEK
;
A
#
# COMPACT_ATOMS: atom_id res chain seq x y z
N MET A 1 -30.87 21.31 1.00
CA MET A 1 -30.19 21.83 -0.20
C MET A 1 -28.71 21.98 0.15
N LEU A 2 -27.80 21.38 -0.61
CA LEU A 2 -26.36 21.54 -0.36
C LEU A 2 -25.94 22.96 -0.76
N LYS A 3 -25.19 23.66 0.10
CA LYS A 3 -24.67 25.00 -0.20
C LYS A 3 -23.34 24.85 -0.95
N LEU A 4 -23.22 25.50 -2.10
CA LEU A 4 -21.96 25.51 -2.85
C LEU A 4 -20.89 26.25 -2.03
N TYR A 5 -19.66 25.74 -2.08
CA TYR A 5 -18.54 26.41 -1.44
C TYR A 5 -18.36 27.81 -2.03
N SER A 6 -18.31 28.81 -1.17
CA SER A 6 -18.10 30.22 -1.49
C SER A 6 -17.04 30.76 -0.55
N GLY A 7 -15.86 31.09 -1.08
CA GLY A 7 -14.74 31.57 -0.27
C GLY A 7 -13.42 31.52 -1.02
N PRO A 8 -12.36 32.15 -0.47
CA PRO A 8 -11.04 32.08 -1.05
C PRO A 8 -10.50 30.65 -0.97
N PHE A 9 -10.08 30.09 -2.09
CA PHE A 9 -9.42 28.78 -2.13
C PHE A 9 -7.91 28.95 -1.91
N GLY A 10 -7.53 29.22 -0.66
CA GLY A 10 -6.16 29.47 -0.25
C GLY A 10 -5.48 28.23 0.34
N LYS A 11 -4.31 28.47 0.95
CA LYS A 11 -3.48 27.41 1.53
C LYS A 11 -4.19 26.56 2.57
N SER A 12 -5.02 27.17 3.41
CA SER A 12 -5.75 26.45 4.47
C SER A 12 -6.78 25.51 3.87
N GLU A 13 -7.48 25.95 2.83
CA GLU A 13 -8.50 25.20 2.11
C GLU A 13 -7.89 24.05 1.32
N VAL A 14 -6.79 24.30 0.60
CA VAL A 14 -6.03 23.27 -0.11
C VAL A 14 -5.53 22.22 0.89
N LEU A 15 -4.93 22.63 2.00
CA LEU A 15 -4.42 21.70 3.00
C LEU A 15 -5.53 20.89 3.66
N HIS A 16 -6.69 21.50 3.92
CA HIS A 16 -7.86 20.81 4.41
C HIS A 16 -8.35 19.76 3.41
N LEU A 17 -8.52 20.14 2.14
CA LEU A 17 -8.95 19.26 1.07
C LEU A 17 -8.02 18.03 0.98
N LEU A 18 -6.71 18.26 0.83
CA LEU A 18 -5.74 17.18 0.65
C LEU A 18 -5.67 16.25 1.88
N ARG A 19 -5.77 16.76 3.11
CA ARG A 19 -5.82 15.92 4.32
C ARG A 19 -7.08 15.04 4.37
N ARG A 20 -8.18 15.49 3.78
CA ARG A 20 -9.43 14.74 3.71
C ARG A 20 -9.46 13.76 2.54
N THR A 21 -8.78 14.06 1.43
CA THR A 21 -8.83 13.24 0.21
C THR A 21 -7.63 12.32 0.01
N MET A 22 -6.49 12.59 0.64
CA MET A 22 -5.25 11.79 0.55
C MET A 22 -4.81 11.30 1.94
N PHE A 23 -4.01 10.23 2.02
CA PHE A 23 -3.42 9.73 3.28
C PHE A 23 -2.49 10.76 3.93
N GLY A 24 -1.86 11.62 3.13
CA GLY A 24 -0.89 12.61 3.58
C GLY A 24 -0.72 13.71 2.55
N VAL A 25 -0.11 14.81 2.97
CA VAL A 25 0.15 15.97 2.11
C VAL A 25 1.64 16.23 2.08
N SER A 26 2.29 15.91 0.96
CA SER A 26 3.70 16.26 0.78
C SER A 26 3.84 17.76 0.45
N LYS A 27 5.04 18.31 0.64
CA LYS A 27 5.34 19.69 0.22
C LYS A 27 5.16 19.87 -1.29
N ALA A 28 5.49 18.84 -2.07
CA ALA A 28 5.35 18.85 -3.53
C ALA A 28 3.87 18.88 -3.93
N ASP A 29 3.01 18.10 -3.28
CA ASP A 29 1.57 18.09 -3.56
C ASP A 29 0.92 19.41 -3.15
N LEU A 30 1.27 19.94 -1.97
CA LEU A 30 0.77 21.25 -1.56
C LEU A 30 1.14 22.32 -2.59
N HIS A 31 2.40 22.38 -3.04
CA HIS A 31 2.82 23.34 -4.06
C HIS A 31 2.08 23.13 -5.39
N PHE A 32 1.87 21.89 -5.80
CA PHE A 32 1.12 21.55 -7.01
C PHE A 32 -0.33 22.05 -6.95
N PHE A 33 -1.07 21.73 -5.88
CA PHE A 33 -2.48 22.12 -5.73
C PHE A 33 -2.68 23.61 -5.41
N MET A 34 -1.69 24.29 -4.82
CA MET A 34 -1.71 25.76 -4.66
C MET A 34 -1.73 26.51 -5.99
N SER A 35 -1.33 25.87 -7.10
CA SER A 35 -1.40 26.43 -8.45
C SER A 35 -2.70 26.09 -9.20
N LYS A 36 -3.71 25.56 -8.50
CA LYS A 36 -4.96 25.05 -9.08
C LYS A 36 -6.15 25.72 -8.43
N THR A 37 -7.20 25.90 -9.21
CA THR A 37 -8.54 26.24 -8.71
C THR A 37 -9.16 25.05 -7.97
N LEU A 38 -10.23 25.30 -7.21
CA LEU A 38 -10.99 24.22 -6.58
C LEU A 38 -11.49 23.19 -7.62
N SER A 39 -12.02 23.67 -8.76
CA SER A 39 -12.56 22.79 -9.80
C SER A 39 -11.49 21.88 -10.40
N GLU A 40 -10.32 22.42 -10.74
CA GLU A 40 -9.21 21.62 -11.25
C GLU A 40 -8.67 20.64 -10.21
N SER A 41 -8.62 21.06 -8.94
CA SER A 41 -8.19 20.19 -7.85
C SER A 41 -9.10 18.98 -7.69
N LEU A 42 -10.42 19.19 -7.76
CA LEU A 42 -11.42 18.12 -7.70
C LEU A 42 -11.32 17.21 -8.92
N ASP A 43 -11.17 17.78 -10.11
CA ASP A 43 -11.01 17.02 -11.36
C ASP A 43 -9.81 16.07 -11.27
N ILE A 44 -8.66 16.56 -10.82
CA ILE A 44 -7.46 15.75 -10.60
C ILE A 44 -7.72 14.64 -9.57
N LEU A 45 -8.25 14.99 -8.39
CA LEU A 45 -8.44 14.04 -7.30
C LEU A 45 -9.42 12.92 -7.65
N ILE A 46 -10.45 13.20 -8.44
CA ILE A 46 -11.52 12.24 -8.79
C ILE A 46 -11.15 11.42 -10.02
N ASN A 47 -10.55 12.05 -11.04
CA ASN A 47 -10.34 11.41 -12.34
C ASN A 47 -8.97 10.72 -12.47
N THR A 48 -8.03 10.99 -11.55
CA THR A 48 -6.74 10.27 -11.52
C THR A 48 -6.97 8.80 -11.14
N LYS A 49 -6.59 7.90 -12.04
CA LYS A 49 -6.64 6.45 -11.83
C LYS A 49 -5.22 5.90 -11.67
N PRO A 50 -4.78 5.57 -10.44
CA PRO A 50 -3.49 4.93 -10.22
C PRO A 50 -3.40 3.59 -10.95
N THR A 51 -2.20 3.20 -11.32
CA THR A 51 -1.93 1.83 -11.79
C THR A 51 -2.11 0.85 -10.63
N THR A 52 -2.70 -0.31 -10.88
CA THR A 52 -2.80 -1.36 -9.87
C THR A 52 -1.42 -1.71 -9.32
N PRO A 53 -1.20 -1.64 -7.99
CA PRO A 53 0.10 -1.93 -7.41
C PRO A 53 0.43 -3.42 -7.55
N ASN A 54 1.72 -3.70 -7.77
CA ASN A 54 2.22 -5.08 -7.76
C ASN A 54 1.99 -5.72 -6.38
N PRO A 55 1.69 -7.03 -6.31
CA PRO A 55 1.48 -7.71 -5.03
C PRO A 55 2.73 -7.65 -4.14
N PRO A 56 2.58 -7.79 -2.81
CA PRO A 56 3.70 -7.82 -1.88
C PRO A 56 4.67 -8.95 -2.21
N LEU A 57 5.96 -8.63 -2.17
CA LEU A 57 7.04 -9.58 -2.36
C LEU A 57 7.54 -10.07 -1.00
N ARG A 58 8.00 -11.32 -0.94
CA ARG A 58 8.67 -11.88 0.23
C ARG A 58 9.99 -11.12 0.47
N THR A 59 10.04 -10.36 1.56
CA THR A 59 11.22 -9.60 2.03
C THR A 59 11.53 -9.88 3.51
N TYR A 60 11.13 -11.04 4.02
CA TYR A 60 11.31 -11.44 5.40
C TYR A 60 11.98 -12.80 5.49
N TYR A 61 12.63 -13.01 6.63
CA TYR A 61 13.03 -14.33 7.11
C TYR A 61 12.22 -14.67 8.36
N ASN A 62 11.88 -15.94 8.53
CA ASN A 62 11.25 -16.43 9.76
C ASN A 62 12.29 -16.98 10.76
N ASN A 63 13.56 -16.95 10.38
CA ASN A 63 14.69 -17.31 11.21
C ASN A 63 15.66 -16.11 11.27
N THR A 64 16.30 -15.92 12.42
CA THR A 64 17.36 -14.91 12.57
C THR A 64 18.57 -15.19 11.68
N ASP A 65 18.79 -16.46 11.34
CA ASP A 65 19.78 -16.91 10.36
C ASP A 65 19.08 -17.19 9.02
N PRO A 66 19.27 -16.33 7.99
CA PRO A 66 18.66 -16.50 6.67
C PRO A 66 18.90 -17.85 6.01
N SER A 67 20.06 -18.47 6.26
CA SER A 67 20.43 -19.77 5.68
C SER A 67 19.56 -20.91 6.21
N LYS A 68 18.97 -20.71 7.39
CA LYS A 68 18.09 -21.67 8.08
C LYS A 68 16.61 -21.37 7.89
N ASP A 69 16.25 -20.46 6.98
CA ASP A 69 14.85 -20.18 6.71
C ASP A 69 14.21 -21.31 5.88
N THR A 70 13.39 -22.09 6.57
CA THR A 70 12.63 -23.20 6.00
C THR A 70 11.16 -22.87 5.78
N PHE A 71 10.73 -21.66 6.14
CA PHE A 71 9.33 -21.23 6.02
C PHE A 71 8.99 -20.80 4.59
N ASP A 72 7.69 -20.88 4.25
CA ASP A 72 7.16 -20.73 2.87
C ASP A 72 7.69 -21.76 1.88
N LYS A 73 8.14 -22.91 2.40
CA LYS A 73 8.35 -24.15 1.67
C LYS A 73 7.28 -25.12 2.17
N ILE A 74 6.16 -25.22 1.48
CA ILE A 74 5.14 -26.21 1.85
C ILE A 74 5.74 -27.58 1.62
N ASN A 75 5.95 -28.31 2.70
CA ASN A 75 6.42 -29.67 2.65
C ASN A 75 5.32 -30.54 3.24
N ASN A 76 4.40 -31.09 2.46
CA ASN A 76 3.45 -32.10 2.95
C ASN A 76 4.13 -33.47 2.99
N ASN A 77 4.32 -34.06 4.17
CA ASN A 77 4.87 -35.42 4.35
C ASN A 77 6.20 -35.70 3.60
N GLY A 78 7.11 -34.75 3.54
CA GLY A 78 8.39 -34.86 2.84
C GLY A 78 8.42 -34.27 1.42
N THR A 79 7.28 -33.89 0.84
CA THR A 79 7.19 -33.40 -0.54
C THR A 79 7.02 -31.89 -0.58
N ILE A 80 7.98 -31.19 -1.20
CA ILE A 80 7.88 -29.74 -1.38
C ILE A 80 6.87 -29.44 -2.49
N GLU A 81 5.68 -28.96 -2.13
CA GLU A 81 4.59 -28.63 -3.07
C GLU A 81 4.65 -27.19 -3.58
N THR A 82 5.19 -26.27 -2.77
CA THR A 82 5.32 -24.86 -3.16
C THR A 82 6.47 -24.22 -2.39
N ILE A 83 7.31 -23.46 -3.10
CA ILE A 83 8.34 -22.60 -2.52
C ILE A 83 8.01 -21.17 -2.92
N VAL A 84 8.01 -20.25 -1.96
CA VAL A 84 8.04 -18.82 -2.25
C VAL A 84 9.46 -18.32 -2.03
N ASN A 85 10.18 -17.99 -3.09
CA ASN A 85 11.54 -17.46 -3.00
C ASN A 85 11.54 -16.00 -2.56
N TRP A 86 12.72 -15.51 -2.17
CA TRP A 86 12.92 -14.08 -1.92
C TRP A 86 12.60 -13.28 -3.18
N GLY A 87 11.83 -12.20 -3.03
CA GLY A 87 11.40 -11.38 -4.16
C GLY A 87 10.22 -11.95 -4.97
N GLU A 88 9.65 -13.10 -4.60
CA GLU A 88 8.42 -13.62 -5.18
C GLU A 88 7.19 -13.22 -4.36
N THR A 89 6.02 -13.17 -5.01
CA THR A 89 4.75 -12.98 -4.31
C THR A 89 4.32 -14.25 -3.59
N TRP A 90 3.80 -14.08 -2.38
CA TRP A 90 3.21 -15.15 -1.57
C TRP A 90 1.67 -15.15 -1.60
N VAL A 91 1.04 -14.15 -2.23
CA VAL A 91 -0.42 -13.89 -2.14
C VAL A 91 -1.26 -15.02 -2.73
N ASP A 92 -0.82 -15.60 -3.84
CA ASP A 92 -1.48 -16.70 -4.53
C ASP A 92 -0.97 -18.08 -4.09
N LYS A 93 -0.02 -18.12 -3.14
CA LYS A 93 0.63 -19.34 -2.69
C LYS A 93 0.00 -19.83 -1.38
N PRO A 94 -0.27 -21.14 -1.23
CA PRO A 94 -0.80 -21.64 0.01
C PRO A 94 0.16 -21.32 1.17
N VAL A 95 -0.41 -21.24 2.37
CA VAL A 95 0.38 -21.10 3.59
C VAL A 95 0.80 -22.48 4.07
N GLN A 96 2.03 -22.62 4.55
CA GLN A 96 2.48 -23.84 5.21
C GLN A 96 1.70 -24.06 6.53
N THR A 97 0.99 -25.19 6.63
CA THR A 97 0.10 -25.53 7.75
C THR A 97 0.60 -26.70 8.60
N ASN A 98 1.61 -27.44 8.15
CA ASN A 98 1.93 -28.76 8.67
C ASN A 98 3.25 -28.86 9.47
N PHE A 99 3.86 -27.71 9.78
CA PHE A 99 4.95 -27.60 10.75
C PHE A 99 4.46 -26.98 12.07
N LEU A 100 5.24 -27.12 13.15
CA LEU A 100 4.97 -26.49 14.46
C LEU A 100 4.88 -24.96 14.43
N ALA A 101 5.20 -24.33 13.29
CA ALA A 101 5.10 -22.89 13.07
C ALA A 101 4.68 -22.60 11.61
N SER A 102 3.97 -21.48 11.41
CA SER A 102 3.43 -21.04 10.12
C SER A 102 4.00 -19.67 9.73
N SER A 103 4.24 -19.43 8.44
CA SER A 103 4.67 -18.13 7.89
C SER A 103 3.59 -17.04 7.96
N ASN A 104 2.41 -17.36 8.48
CA ASN A 104 1.27 -16.45 8.63
C ASN A 104 1.61 -15.14 9.35
N SER A 105 2.39 -15.19 10.43
CA SER A 105 2.78 -13.98 11.16
C SER A 105 3.64 -13.05 10.31
N ALA A 106 4.62 -13.60 9.60
CA ALA A 106 5.52 -12.85 8.74
C ALA A 106 4.81 -12.31 7.48
N ARG A 107 3.95 -13.11 6.84
CA ARG A 107 3.08 -12.63 5.74
C ARG A 107 2.22 -11.44 6.15
N ARG A 108 1.60 -11.48 7.35
CA ARG A 108 0.82 -10.35 7.88
C ARG A 108 1.68 -9.11 8.13
N LEU A 109 2.90 -9.26 8.65
CA LEU A 109 3.81 -8.14 8.87
C LEU A 109 4.28 -7.53 7.54
N ASN A 110 4.66 -8.38 6.58
CA ASN A 110 5.08 -7.97 5.25
C ASN A 110 3.95 -7.28 4.48
N LEU A 111 2.72 -7.76 4.57
CA LEU A 111 1.55 -7.09 4.01
C LEU A 111 1.39 -5.66 4.55
N LYS A 112 1.58 -5.46 5.86
CA LYS A 112 1.53 -4.12 6.46
C LYS A 112 2.64 -3.22 5.92
N GLN A 113 3.88 -3.74 5.81
CA GLN A 113 5.01 -2.97 5.26
C GLN A 113 4.73 -2.55 3.81
N TRP A 114 4.25 -3.47 2.97
CA TRP A 114 3.88 -3.18 1.59
C TRP A 114 2.75 -2.15 1.50
N TRP A 115 1.68 -2.32 2.29
CA TRP A 115 0.53 -1.41 2.26
C TRP A 115 0.90 0.00 2.76
N THR A 116 1.71 0.10 3.81
CA THR A 116 2.26 1.39 4.27
C THR A 116 3.14 2.02 3.19
N GLY A 117 3.92 1.23 2.45
CA GLY A 117 4.68 1.70 1.29
C GLY A 117 3.78 2.33 0.23
N LEU A 118 2.66 1.69 -0.10
CA LEU A 118 1.68 2.27 -1.04
C LEU A 118 1.11 3.60 -0.54
N GLN A 119 0.73 3.69 0.72
CA GLN A 119 0.20 4.95 1.30
C GLN A 119 1.22 6.10 1.27
N ILE A 120 2.51 5.80 1.47
CA ILE A 120 3.61 6.78 1.38
C ILE A 120 3.78 7.27 -0.06
N HIS A 121 3.60 6.38 -1.04
CA HIS A 121 3.76 6.65 -2.46
C HIS A 121 2.43 6.80 -3.21
N GLN A 122 1.38 7.22 -2.50
CA GLN A 122 0.06 7.40 -3.08
C GLN A 122 0.09 8.40 -4.25
N ASP A 123 -0.74 8.15 -5.25
CA ASP A 123 -1.03 9.13 -6.30
C ASP A 123 -1.94 10.27 -5.79
N ARG A 124 -2.04 11.34 -6.57
CA ARG A 124 -2.93 12.49 -6.29
C ARG A 124 -4.39 12.15 -6.59
N SER A 125 -4.93 11.15 -5.91
CA SER A 125 -6.26 10.59 -6.15
C SER A 125 -6.95 10.23 -4.83
N VAL A 126 -8.28 10.20 -4.85
CA VAL A 126 -9.09 9.60 -3.77
C VAL A 126 -9.18 8.07 -3.85
N TYR A 127 -8.70 7.46 -4.94
CA TYR A 127 -8.94 6.04 -5.24
C TYR A 127 -8.52 5.07 -4.13
N GLU A 128 -7.40 5.31 -3.47
CA GLU A 128 -6.85 4.40 -2.46
C GLU A 128 -7.38 4.64 -1.04
N LYS A 129 -8.19 5.70 -0.84
CA LYS A 129 -8.60 6.19 0.48
C LYS A 129 -10.05 5.86 0.85
#